data_AF-A8AAS2-F1
#
_entry.id   AF-A8AAS2-F1
#
_cell.length_a   1.000
_cell.length_b   1.000
_cell.length_c   1.000
_cell.angle_alpha   90.00
_cell.angle_beta   90.00
_cell.angle_gamma   90.00
#
_symmetry.space_group_name_H-M   'P 1'
#
loop_
_entity.id
_entity.type
_entity.pdbx_description
1 polymer ?
#
loop_
_entity_poly.entity_id
_entity_poly.type
_entity_poly.pdbx_seq_one_letter_code
_entity_poly.pdbx_strand_id
1 'polypeptide(L)'
;MTARCTDFEATVAKSGDAAYLILTCTSNSKKKVYKCFEVVVSGDSLSVGGVASLTFIDKIDMDIVLKSLQAFGNWLAKRLNEGRSRVGYIEEMIAKFVAYSLCKERGRIVECLKQCKLVTRKGPIGWKAVYQMFVNTKDMPKQVEEPKFWAGELPEECTRSSSSASSS
;
A
#
# COMPACT_ATOMS: atom_id res chain seq x y z
N MET A 1 -25.57 11.00 -15.00
CA MET A 1 -25.36 10.58 -13.59
C MET A 1 -24.29 9.51 -13.57
N THR A 2 -23.07 9.81 -13.10
CA THR A 2 -22.04 8.79 -12.88
C THR A 2 -22.51 7.92 -11.71
N ALA A 3 -22.73 6.63 -11.96
CA ALA A 3 -23.08 5.67 -10.91
C ALA A 3 -22.02 5.77 -9.81
N ARG A 4 -22.44 6.15 -8.61
CA ARG A 4 -21.56 6.29 -7.45
C ARG A 4 -21.14 4.88 -7.05
N CYS A 5 -19.84 4.61 -7.02
CA CYS A 5 -19.37 3.32 -6.53
C CYS A 5 -19.73 3.18 -5.04
N THR A 6 -20.38 2.09 -4.68
CA THR A 6 -20.86 1.77 -3.33
C THR A 6 -20.11 0.62 -2.68
N ASP A 7 -19.56 -0.28 -3.50
CA ASP A 7 -18.97 -1.53 -3.05
C ASP A 7 -17.55 -1.64 -3.60
N PHE A 8 -16.60 -1.72 -2.68
CA PHE A 8 -15.18 -1.81 -2.96
C PHE A 8 -14.62 -3.11 -2.38
N GLU A 9 -13.74 -3.74 -3.16
CA GLU A 9 -12.92 -4.89 -2.76
C GLU A 9 -11.45 -4.59 -3.01
N ALA A 10 -10.57 -5.26 -2.26
CA ALA A 10 -9.12 -5.17 -2.42
C ALA A 10 -8.52 -6.53 -2.76
N THR A 11 -7.61 -6.52 -3.72
CA THR A 11 -6.79 -7.67 -4.12
C THR A 11 -5.36 -7.21 -4.34
N VAL A 12 -4.43 -8.15 -4.39
CA VAL A 12 -3.03 -7.84 -4.68
C VAL A 12 -2.49 -8.63 -5.86
N ALA A 13 -1.45 -8.12 -6.49
CA ALA A 13 -0.73 -8.84 -7.54
C ALA A 13 0.79 -8.66 -7.36
N LYS A 14 1.56 -9.60 -7.90
CA LYS A 14 3.03 -9.51 -7.98
C LYS A 14 3.46 -9.61 -9.43
N SER A 15 4.39 -8.75 -9.85
CA SER A 15 5.05 -8.84 -11.16
C SER A 15 6.51 -8.46 -11.00
N GLY A 16 7.39 -9.45 -11.15
CA GLY A 16 8.82 -9.29 -10.85
C GLY A 16 9.05 -8.78 -9.43
N ASP A 17 9.72 -7.63 -9.36
CA ASP A 17 10.07 -6.92 -8.12
C ASP A 17 8.99 -5.91 -7.66
N ALA A 18 7.84 -5.88 -8.33
CA ALA A 18 6.72 -5.02 -7.98
C ALA A 18 5.56 -5.80 -7.35
N ALA A 19 4.93 -5.19 -6.36
CA ALA A 19 3.68 -5.60 -5.75
C ALA A 19 2.62 -4.52 -5.98
N TYR A 20 1.39 -4.92 -6.28
CA TYR A 20 0.29 -4.03 -6.61
C TYR A 20 -0.86 -4.25 -5.63
N LEU A 21 -1.42 -3.16 -5.11
CA LEU A 21 -2.72 -3.15 -4.46
C LEU A 21 -3.77 -2.67 -5.46
N ILE A 22 -4.73 -3.53 -5.77
CA ILE A 22 -5.79 -3.28 -6.74
C ILE A 22 -7.12 -3.11 -5.98
N LEU A 23 -7.66 -1.90 -6.04
CA LEU A 23 -8.99 -1.60 -5.55
C LEU A 23 -9.99 -1.70 -6.70
N THR A 24 -10.99 -2.57 -6.54
CA THR A 24 -12.09 -2.72 -7.50
C THR A 24 -13.39 -2.20 -6.94
N CYS A 25 -14.12 -1.47 -7.77
CA CYS A 25 -15.52 -1.17 -7.57
C CYS A 25 -16.38 -2.32 -8.11
N THR A 26 -17.34 -2.83 -7.34
CA THR A 26 -18.20 -3.96 -7.69
C THR A 26 -19.70 -3.62 -7.74
N SER A 27 -20.05 -2.34 -7.93
CA SER A 27 -21.46 -1.90 -8.00
C SER A 27 -22.20 -2.44 -9.24
N ASN A 28 -23.45 -2.85 -9.05
CA ASN A 28 -24.39 -3.25 -10.12
C ASN A 28 -23.83 -4.31 -11.09
N SER A 29 -23.18 -5.34 -10.55
CA SER A 29 -22.66 -6.50 -11.30
C SER A 29 -21.54 -6.19 -12.29
N LYS A 30 -21.01 -4.96 -12.31
CA LYS A 30 -19.84 -4.58 -13.09
C LYS A 30 -18.65 -4.42 -12.17
N LYS A 31 -17.62 -5.25 -12.36
CA LYS A 31 -16.33 -5.06 -11.72
C LYS A 31 -15.50 -4.08 -12.55
N LYS A 32 -15.06 -2.99 -11.94
CA LYS A 32 -14.16 -2.02 -12.56
C LYS A 32 -13.01 -1.70 -11.62
N VAL A 33 -11.79 -1.65 -12.14
CA VAL A 33 -10.65 -1.18 -11.37
C VAL A 33 -10.84 0.31 -11.07
N TYR A 34 -10.86 0.63 -9.77
CA TYR A 34 -11.02 1.99 -9.29
C TYR A 34 -9.67 2.69 -9.19
N LYS A 35 -8.69 2.02 -8.57
CA LYS A 35 -7.33 2.53 -8.41
C LYS A 35 -6.35 1.39 -8.19
N CYS A 36 -5.13 1.58 -8.69
CA CYS A 36 -4.00 0.70 -8.44
C CYS A 36 -2.90 1.47 -7.71
N PHE A 37 -2.23 0.81 -6.76
CA PHE A 37 -1.07 1.36 -6.07
C PHE A 37 0.10 0.40 -6.24
N GLU A 38 1.19 0.90 -6.80
CA GLU A 38 2.40 0.13 -7.05
C GLU A 38 3.41 0.31 -5.91
N VAL A 39 4.00 -0.82 -5.50
CA VAL A 39 5.13 -0.88 -4.58
C VAL A 39 6.26 -1.64 -5.26
N VAL A 40 7.37 -0.96 -5.57
CA VAL A 40 8.54 -1.59 -6.18
C VAL A 40 9.58 -1.84 -5.09
N VAL A 41 10.07 -3.08 -4.98
CA VAL A 41 11.08 -3.50 -4.00
C VAL A 41 12.41 -3.75 -4.70
N SER A 42 13.47 -3.07 -4.25
CA SER A 42 14.83 -3.24 -4.77
C SER A 42 15.78 -3.51 -3.60
N GLY A 43 16.01 -4.79 -3.30
CA GLY A 43 16.91 -5.21 -2.23
C GLY A 43 16.42 -4.81 -0.84
N ASP A 44 17.08 -3.83 -0.24
CA ASP A 44 16.79 -3.24 1.08
C ASP A 44 15.92 -1.97 0.99
N SER A 45 15.55 -1.56 -0.23
CA SER A 45 14.74 -0.38 -0.50
C SER A 45 13.41 -0.73 -1.15
N LEU A 46 12.39 0.10 -0.92
CA LEU A 46 11.15 0.05 -1.70
C LEU A 46 10.64 1.46 -2.01
N SER A 47 9.84 1.58 -3.06
CA SER A 47 9.14 2.81 -3.43
C SER A 47 7.65 2.57 -3.60
N VAL A 48 6.83 3.57 -3.31
CA VAL A 48 5.36 3.50 -3.41
C VAL A 48 4.88 4.60 -4.35
N GLY A 49 4.40 4.23 -5.54
CA GLY A 49 3.81 5.14 -6.54
C GLY A 49 4.66 6.36 -6.92
N GLY A 50 5.99 6.32 -6.72
CA GLY A 50 6.86 7.49 -6.89
C GLY A 50 6.57 8.65 -5.91
N VAL A 51 5.86 8.41 -4.81
CA VAL A 51 5.51 9.40 -3.78
C VAL A 51 6.34 9.22 -2.51
N ALA A 52 6.63 7.98 -2.16
CA ALA A 52 7.38 7.63 -0.97
C ALA A 52 8.44 6.58 -1.27
N SER A 53 9.57 6.65 -0.57
CA SER A 53 10.62 5.64 -0.58
C SER A 53 10.99 5.25 0.85
N LEU A 54 11.30 3.97 1.03
CA LEU A 54 11.77 3.40 2.28
C LEU A 54 13.08 2.66 2.04
N THR A 55 13.99 2.76 3.01
CA THR A 55 15.23 1.98 3.04
C THR A 55 15.38 1.34 4.42
N PHE A 56 15.67 0.05 4.43
CA PHE A 56 15.98 -0.76 5.60
C PHE A 56 17.46 -1.12 5.64
N ILE A 57 17.93 -1.64 6.76
CA ILE A 57 19.30 -2.17 6.88
C ILE A 57 19.41 -3.55 6.20
N ASP A 58 18.32 -4.31 6.21
CA ASP A 58 18.28 -5.67 5.66
C ASP A 58 17.30 -5.74 4.50
N LYS A 59 17.48 -6.78 3.68
CA LYS A 59 16.60 -7.11 2.56
C LYS A 59 15.13 -7.10 2.98
N ILE A 60 14.29 -6.53 2.11
CA ILE A 60 12.84 -6.51 2.29
C ILE A 60 12.26 -7.84 1.84
N ASP A 61 11.39 -8.40 2.67
CA ASP A 61 10.63 -9.59 2.36
C ASP A 61 9.37 -9.22 1.57
N MET A 62 9.31 -9.65 0.31
CA MET A 62 8.19 -9.40 -0.59
C MET A 62 6.88 -10.01 -0.09
N ASP A 63 6.92 -11.14 0.62
CA ASP A 63 5.71 -11.80 1.10
C ASP A 63 5.06 -10.95 2.21
N ILE A 64 5.88 -10.33 3.08
CA ILE A 64 5.38 -9.38 4.07
C ILE A 64 4.77 -8.16 3.36
N VAL A 65 5.41 -7.64 2.31
CA VAL A 65 4.86 -6.52 1.53
C VAL A 65 3.48 -6.87 0.96
N LEU A 66 3.31 -8.05 0.36
CA LEU A 66 2.01 -8.50 -0.19
C LEU A 66 0.94 -8.63 0.89
N LYS A 67 1.26 -9.25 2.03
CA LYS A 67 0.30 -9.38 3.15
C LYS A 67 -0.05 -8.03 3.77
N SER A 68 0.91 -7.10 3.81
CA SER A 68 0.69 -5.72 4.23
C SER A 68 -0.24 -4.97 3.28
N LEU A 69 -0.01 -5.10 1.98
CA LEU A 69 -0.87 -4.47 0.97
C LEU A 69 -2.30 -5.02 1.03
N GLN A 70 -2.47 -6.32 1.23
CA GLN A 70 -3.80 -6.91 1.40
C GLN A 70 -4.51 -6.33 2.62
N ALA A 71 -3.85 -6.33 3.78
CA ALA A 71 -4.43 -5.80 5.01
C ALA A 71 -4.83 -4.33 4.89
N PHE A 72 -3.93 -3.51 4.34
CA PHE A 72 -4.20 -2.11 4.07
C PHE A 72 -5.36 -1.94 3.07
N GLY A 73 -5.38 -2.74 2.01
CA GLY A 73 -6.42 -2.75 0.99
C GLY A 73 -7.80 -3.04 1.55
N ASN A 74 -7.93 -4.08 2.37
CA ASN A 74 -9.18 -4.46 3.03
C ASN A 74 -9.70 -3.32 3.93
N TRP A 75 -8.80 -2.71 4.71
CA TRP A 75 -9.13 -1.55 5.53
C TRP A 75 -9.61 -0.36 4.69
N LEU A 76 -8.90 -0.05 3.60
CA LEU A 76 -9.25 1.06 2.72
C LEU A 76 -10.59 0.81 2.03
N ALA A 77 -10.83 -0.40 1.52
CA ALA A 77 -12.09 -0.82 0.91
C ALA A 77 -13.26 -0.67 1.89
N LYS A 78 -13.11 -1.13 3.14
CA LYS A 78 -14.11 -0.93 4.20
C LYS A 78 -14.43 0.55 4.42
N ARG A 79 -13.41 1.41 4.51
CA ARG A 79 -13.61 2.85 4.70
C ARG A 79 -14.31 3.51 3.51
N LEU A 80 -13.99 3.08 2.28
CA LEU A 80 -14.66 3.55 1.08
C LEU A 80 -16.15 3.14 1.06
N ASN A 81 -16.46 1.91 1.45
CA ASN A 81 -17.84 1.41 1.60
C ASN A 81 -18.63 2.19 2.67
N GLU A 82 -17.97 2.61 3.75
CA GLU A 82 -18.55 3.48 4.79
C GLU A 82 -18.69 4.96 4.35
N GLY A 83 -18.33 5.31 3.11
CA GLY A 83 -18.34 6.68 2.62
C GLY A 83 -17.25 7.59 3.20
N ARG A 84 -16.27 7.02 3.92
CA ARG A 84 -15.18 7.74 4.57
C ARG A 84 -13.99 7.88 3.63
N SER A 85 -14.16 8.69 2.58
CA SER A 85 -13.17 8.90 1.52
C SER A 85 -12.52 10.29 1.55
N ARG A 86 -11.56 10.50 2.46
CA ARG A 86 -10.60 11.61 2.33
C ARG A 86 -9.24 11.15 2.79
N VAL A 87 -8.47 10.59 1.87
CA VAL A 87 -7.07 10.30 2.11
C VAL A 87 -6.29 10.82 0.91
N GLY A 88 -5.93 12.10 0.92
CA GLY A 88 -5.06 12.69 -0.11
C GLY A 88 -3.62 12.13 -0.10
N TYR A 89 -3.33 11.20 0.81
CA TYR A 89 -2.00 10.69 1.12
C TYR A 89 -1.96 9.15 1.22
N ILE A 90 -2.77 8.45 0.40
CA ILE A 90 -2.88 6.97 0.49
C ILE A 90 -1.52 6.30 0.29
N GLU A 91 -0.72 6.75 -0.67
CA GLU A 91 0.61 6.17 -0.92
C GLU A 91 1.57 6.38 0.26
N GLU A 92 1.52 7.55 0.92
CA GLU A 92 2.28 7.76 2.16
C GLU A 92 1.77 6.86 3.30
N MET A 93 0.46 6.60 3.36
CA MET A 93 -0.10 5.67 4.35
C MET A 93 0.29 4.23 4.07
N ILE A 94 0.28 3.80 2.80
CA ILE A 94 0.80 2.49 2.37
C ILE A 94 2.26 2.36 2.79
N ALA A 95 3.09 3.36 2.46
CA ALA A 95 4.50 3.38 2.83
C ALA A 95 4.72 3.21 4.34
N LYS A 96 4.01 3.99 5.16
CA LYS A 96 4.06 3.87 6.63
C LYS A 96 3.56 2.50 7.11
N PHE A 97 2.55 1.94 6.46
CA PHE A 97 1.97 0.66 6.83
C PHE A 97 2.88 -0.52 6.54
N VAL A 98 3.41 -0.57 5.33
CA VAL A 98 4.43 -1.57 4.96
C VAL A 98 5.63 -1.46 5.89
N ALA A 99 6.08 -0.24 6.22
CA ALA A 99 7.20 -0.04 7.13
C ALA A 99 6.97 -0.66 8.52
N TYR A 100 5.79 -0.38 9.08
CA TYR A 100 5.41 -0.89 10.38
C TYR A 100 5.28 -2.42 10.37
N SER A 101 4.62 -2.99 9.36
CA SER A 101 4.46 -4.44 9.24
C SER A 101 5.80 -5.15 9.13
N LEU A 102 6.72 -4.67 8.27
CA LEU A 102 8.07 -5.22 8.15
C LEU A 102 8.80 -5.20 9.49
N CYS A 103 8.73 -4.09 10.22
CA CYS A 103 9.36 -3.99 11.54
C CYS A 103 8.66 -4.82 12.63
N LYS A 104 7.35 -5.08 12.48
CA LYS A 104 6.58 -5.91 13.39
C LYS A 104 6.94 -7.39 13.24
N GLU A 105 7.00 -7.89 12.02
CA GLU A 105 7.38 -9.28 11.75
C GLU A 105 8.82 -9.57 12.20
N ARG A 106 9.69 -8.55 12.22
CA ARG A 106 11.05 -8.64 12.80
C ARG A 106 11.09 -8.67 14.34
N GLY A 107 9.95 -8.51 15.03
CA GLY A 107 9.85 -8.61 16.49
C GLY A 107 10.39 -7.42 17.31
N ARG A 108 10.96 -6.39 16.66
CA ARG A 108 11.54 -5.19 17.32
C ARG A 108 11.09 -3.90 16.63
N ILE A 109 9.79 -3.60 16.73
CA ILE A 109 9.13 -2.53 15.97
C ILE A 109 9.87 -1.19 16.06
N VAL A 110 10.11 -0.69 17.28
CA VAL A 110 10.67 0.66 17.48
C VAL A 110 12.12 0.76 17.04
N GLU A 111 12.94 -0.25 17.35
CA GLU A 111 14.36 -0.27 16.96
C GLU A 111 14.50 -0.37 15.44
N CYS A 112 13.74 -1.25 14.80
CA CYS A 112 13.69 -1.36 13.36
C CYS A 112 13.21 -0.06 12.69
N LEU A 113 12.16 0.58 13.21
CA LEU A 113 11.66 1.84 12.63
C LEU A 113 12.66 2.99 12.78
N LYS A 114 13.47 3.02 13.84
CA LYS A 114 14.55 4.02 13.99
C LYS A 114 15.66 3.86 12.95
N GLN A 115 15.86 2.64 12.47
CA GLN A 115 16.84 2.29 11.45
C GLN A 115 16.28 2.45 10.03
N CYS A 116 14.96 2.39 9.88
CA CYS A 116 14.26 2.64 8.63
C CYS A 116 14.28 4.13 8.26
N LYS A 117 14.65 4.43 7.01
CA LYS A 117 14.57 5.77 6.43
C LYS A 117 13.36 5.86 5.50
N LEU A 118 12.30 6.56 5.92
CA LEU A 118 11.14 6.88 5.09
C LEU A 118 11.25 8.33 4.59
N VAL A 119 11.15 8.53 3.28
CA VAL A 119 11.13 9.85 2.64
C VAL A 119 9.89 9.97 1.77
N THR A 120 9.18 11.09 1.84
CA THR A 120 8.09 11.41 0.90
C THR A 120 8.42 12.69 0.14
N ARG A 121 7.52 13.11 -0.77
CA ARG A 121 7.62 14.41 -1.45
C ARG A 121 7.75 15.61 -0.51
N LYS A 122 7.28 15.48 0.73
CA LYS A 122 7.37 16.53 1.77
C LYS A 122 8.67 16.47 2.58
N GLY A 123 9.52 15.47 2.34
CA GLY A 123 10.77 15.25 3.05
C GLY A 123 10.77 14.00 3.92
N PRO A 124 11.79 13.85 4.79
CA PRO A 124 11.95 12.68 5.63
C PRO A 124 10.85 12.60 6.71
N ILE A 125 10.33 11.40 6.94
CA ILE A 125 9.35 11.10 7.99
C ILE A 125 10.03 10.37 9.12
N GLY A 126 9.96 10.93 10.32
CA GLY A 126 10.50 10.30 11.53
C GLY A 126 9.73 9.04 11.94
N TRP A 127 10.43 8.08 12.52
CA TRP A 127 9.88 6.80 13.01
C TRP A 127 8.66 6.98 13.93
N LYS A 128 8.62 8.05 14.75
CA LYS A 128 7.48 8.37 15.63
C LYS A 128 6.20 8.60 14.83
N ALA A 129 6.26 9.27 13.69
CA ALA A 129 5.09 9.54 12.86
C ALA A 129 4.54 8.25 12.21
N VAL A 130 5.43 7.31 11.87
CA VAL A 130 5.02 5.97 11.43
C VAL A 130 4.32 5.26 12.57
N TYR A 131 4.95 5.17 13.74
CA TYR A 131 4.43 4.47 14.91
C TYR A 131 3.10 5.05 15.43
N GLN A 132 2.97 6.38 15.48
CA GLN A 132 1.76 7.07 15.96
C GLN A 132 0.55 6.79 15.07
N MET A 133 0.74 6.59 13.77
CA MET A 133 -0.37 6.18 12.88
C MET A 133 -1.03 4.89 13.37
N PHE A 134 -0.25 3.94 13.89
CA PHE A 134 -0.75 2.66 14.39
C PHE A 134 -1.34 2.73 15.80
N VAL A 135 -0.76 3.54 16.66
CA VAL A 135 -1.25 3.68 18.04
C VAL A 135 -2.55 4.48 18.09
N ASN A 136 -2.68 5.51 17.24
CA ASN A 136 -3.80 6.45 17.32
C ASN A 136 -4.99 6.05 16.42
N THR A 137 -4.77 5.25 15.37
CA THR A 137 -5.85 4.83 14.48
C THR A 137 -6.45 3.51 14.98
N LYS A 138 -7.55 3.62 15.74
CA LYS A 138 -8.26 2.47 16.33
C LYS A 138 -8.70 1.41 15.30
N ASP A 139 -8.96 1.85 14.08
CA ASP A 139 -9.48 1.03 12.99
C ASP A 139 -8.41 0.52 12.02
N MET A 140 -7.14 0.93 12.17
CA MET A 140 -6.08 0.47 11.27
C MET A 140 -5.73 -1.00 11.55
N PRO A 141 -5.50 -1.84 10.52
CA PRO A 141 -5.17 -3.22 10.73
C PRO A 141 -3.87 -3.33 11.53
N LYS A 142 -3.90 -4.16 12.57
CA LYS A 142 -2.73 -4.39 13.44
C LYS A 142 -1.95 -5.63 13.03
N GLN A 143 -2.49 -6.44 12.12
CA GLN A 143 -1.89 -7.66 11.61
C GLN A 143 -1.88 -7.62 10.09
N VAL A 144 -0.93 -8.32 9.50
CA VAL A 144 -0.95 -8.59 8.06
C VAL A 144 -2.00 -9.67 7.77
N GLU A 145 -2.51 -9.70 6.54
CA GLU A 145 -3.56 -10.64 6.14
C GLU A 145 -3.10 -11.49 4.95
N GLU A 146 -3.59 -12.72 4.85
CA GLU A 146 -3.27 -13.60 3.72
C GLU A 146 -3.71 -12.96 2.39
N PRO A 147 -2.85 -12.91 1.36
CA PRO A 147 -3.14 -12.14 0.17
C PRO A 147 -4.24 -12.77 -0.67
N LYS A 148 -5.24 -11.98 -1.06
CA LYS A 148 -6.23 -12.36 -2.06
C LYS A 148 -5.70 -11.90 -3.42
N PHE A 149 -5.08 -12.82 -4.13
CA PHE A 149 -4.43 -12.50 -5.40
C PHE A 149 -5.44 -12.13 -6.49
N TRP A 150 -5.06 -11.16 -7.31
CA TRP A 150 -5.73 -10.84 -8.55
C TRP A 150 -5.69 -12.04 -9.50
N ALA A 151 -6.86 -12.40 -10.04
CA ALA A 151 -6.97 -13.49 -10.98
C ALA A 151 -6.80 -12.95 -12.41
N GLY A 152 -5.75 -13.41 -13.10
CA GLY A 152 -5.47 -13.07 -14.49
C GLY A 152 -4.33 -12.05 -14.66
N GLU A 153 -4.28 -11.41 -15.83
CA GLU A 153 -3.26 -10.42 -16.17
C GLU A 153 -3.44 -9.13 -15.36
N LEU A 154 -2.33 -8.43 -15.10
CA LEU A 154 -2.35 -7.14 -14.44
C LEU A 154 -3.23 -6.15 -15.23
N PRO A 155 -4.17 -5.44 -14.58
CA PRO A 155 -5.00 -4.45 -15.27
C PRO A 155 -4.16 -3.34 -15.91
N GLU A 156 -4.62 -2.80 -17.03
CA GLU A 156 -3.96 -1.67 -17.69
C GLU A 156 -3.80 -0.46 -16.76
N GLU A 157 -4.75 -0.23 -15.86
CA GLU A 157 -4.67 0.84 -14.86
C GLU A 157 -3.50 0.68 -13.88
N CYS A 158 -2.96 -0.53 -13.72
CA CYS A 158 -1.76 -0.79 -12.93
C CYS A 158 -0.48 -0.60 -13.74
N THR A 159 -0.52 -0.81 -15.06
CA THR A 159 0.66 -0.73 -15.93
C THR A 159 0.89 0.66 -16.54
N ARG A 160 -0.13 1.53 -16.60
CA ARG A 160 0.03 2.91 -17.09
C ARG A 160 0.86 3.83 -16.18
N SER A 161 1.01 3.47 -14.91
CA SER A 161 1.79 4.25 -13.93
C SER A 161 3.29 4.27 -14.23
N SER A 162 3.81 3.29 -14.97
CA SER A 162 5.23 3.23 -15.37
C SER A 162 5.56 4.05 -16.63
N SER A 163 4.55 4.55 -17.36
CA SER A 163 4.74 5.29 -18.61
C SER A 163 5.04 6.79 -18.44
N SER A 164 4.97 7.31 -17.20
CA SER A 164 5.12 8.76 -16.94
C SER A 164 6.55 9.18 -16.59
N ALA A 165 7.52 8.26 -16.63
CA ALA A 165 8.93 8.52 -16.34
C ALA A 165 9.82 8.48 -17.59
N SER A 166 9.25 8.63 -18.79
CA SER A 166 10.01 8.72 -20.05
C SER A 166 9.37 9.74 -20.97
N SER A 167 9.43 11.02 -20.59
CA SER A 167 9.24 12.14 -21.50
C SER A 167 9.96 13.38 -20.95
N SER A 168 11.14 13.60 -21.54
CA SER A 168 11.86 14.88 -21.71
C SER A 168 12.58 15.50 -20.52
#